data_AF-A0A640KST0-F1
#
_entry.id   AF-A0A640KST0-F1
#
_cell.length_a   1.000
_cell.length_b   1.000
_cell.length_c   1.000
_cell.angle_alpha   90.00
_cell.angle_beta   90.00
_cell.angle_gamma   90.00
#
_symmetry.space_group_name_H-M   'P 1'
#
loop_
_entity.id
_entity.type
_entity.pdbx_description
1 polymer ?
#
loop_
_entity_poly.entity_id
_entity_poly.type
_entity_poly.pdbx_seq_one_letter_code
_entity_poly.pdbx_strand_id
1 'polypeptide(L)'
;MACSPEGRIVMAPGSVYLTPEQEERLVERLYTQSLQHKEATLAELDARYYPVAPLQTISEETLQKSVQRQVDVEMERRQQRRREMDAMAVGEATGPAAGRRSAASKKKFSPEETDTSVRRLYDETLAQKKLKMAESARLYEFHPEDIKSTKMSKAALQESVNRMSKPKKTEFTIAEVNKIYGL
;
A
#
# COMPACT_ATOMS: atom_id res chain seq x y z
N MET A 1 9.95 87.55 9.81
CA MET A 1 9.12 86.39 9.41
C MET A 1 9.92 85.14 9.70
N ALA A 2 9.47 84.35 10.68
CA ALA A 2 10.10 83.14 11.16
C ALA A 2 9.13 81.99 10.96
N CYS A 3 9.59 80.87 10.40
CA CYS A 3 8.93 79.57 10.46
C CYS A 3 10.01 78.49 10.42
N SER A 4 10.43 78.02 11.60
CA SER A 4 11.07 76.72 11.76
C SER A 4 10.00 75.62 11.75
N PRO A 5 10.20 74.48 11.08
CA PRO A 5 9.40 73.29 11.31
C PRO A 5 10.18 72.34 12.22
N GLU A 6 10.07 72.51 13.54
CA GLU A 6 10.37 71.41 14.45
C GLU A 6 9.22 70.40 14.37
N GLY A 7 9.44 69.34 13.57
CA GLY A 7 8.60 68.16 13.57
C GLY A 7 8.76 67.41 14.89
N ARG A 8 7.82 67.62 15.82
CA ARG A 8 7.65 66.77 17.01
C ARG A 8 7.24 65.37 16.58
N ILE A 9 8.20 64.44 16.61
CA ILE A 9 7.94 63.00 16.56
C ILE A 9 7.36 62.60 17.93
N VAL A 10 6.05 62.32 17.96
CA VAL A 10 5.39 61.75 19.15
C VAL A 10 5.78 60.28 19.22
N MET A 11 6.66 59.92 20.16
CA MET A 11 7.13 58.56 20.36
C MET A 11 6.27 57.80 21.38
N ALA A 12 5.85 56.59 21.02
CA ALA A 12 5.25 55.64 21.96
C ALA A 12 6.35 54.97 22.81
N PRO A 13 6.17 54.82 24.13
CA PRO A 13 7.16 54.18 24.99
C PRO A 13 7.21 52.66 24.71
N GLY A 14 8.36 52.16 24.26
CA GLY A 14 8.63 50.73 24.09
C GLY A 14 9.14 50.27 22.72
N SER A 15 9.23 51.16 21.72
CA SER A 15 9.78 50.80 20.41
C SER A 15 11.31 50.78 20.45
N VAL A 16 11.91 49.60 20.55
CA VAL A 16 13.34 49.42 20.30
C VAL A 16 13.57 49.47 18.79
N TYR A 17 14.23 50.51 18.29
CA TYR A 17 14.60 50.61 16.88
C TYR A 17 15.79 49.70 16.62
N LEU A 18 15.58 48.69 15.78
CA LEU A 18 16.66 47.86 15.25
C LEU A 18 17.42 48.65 14.20
N THR A 19 18.74 48.49 14.17
CA THR A 19 19.52 48.96 13.01
C THR A 19 19.18 48.10 11.80
N PRO A 20 19.31 48.62 10.56
CA PRO A 20 19.02 47.84 9.36
C PRO A 20 19.80 46.52 9.29
N GLU A 21 21.07 46.52 9.72
CA GLU A 21 21.89 45.30 9.80
C GLU A 21 21.36 44.27 10.83
N GLN A 22 20.78 44.74 11.94
CA GLN A 22 20.18 43.87 12.95
C GLN A 22 18.86 43.27 12.45
N GLU A 23 18.09 44.06 11.70
CA GLU A 23 16.87 43.61 11.04
C GLU A 23 17.18 42.52 10.01
N GLU A 24 18.17 42.72 9.15
CA GLU A 24 18.61 41.72 8.17
C GLU A 24 19.02 40.40 8.84
N ARG A 25 19.85 40.45 9.89
CA ARG A 25 20.27 39.25 10.64
C ARG A 25 19.09 38.55 11.31
N LEU A 26 18.13 39.33 11.82
CA LEU A 26 16.94 38.78 12.45
C LEU A 26 16.04 38.09 11.42
N VAL A 27 15.85 38.72 10.25
CA VAL A 27 15.11 38.16 9.13
C VAL A 27 15.76 36.87 8.64
N GLU A 28 17.08 36.86 8.46
CA GLU A 28 17.83 35.68 8.00
C GLU A 28 17.71 34.52 9.00
N ARG A 29 17.81 34.81 10.30
CA ARG A 29 17.64 33.82 11.37
C ARG A 29 16.21 33.26 11.41
N LEU A 30 15.19 34.13 11.29
CA LEU A 30 13.79 33.70 11.29
C LEU A 30 13.46 32.89 10.02
N TYR A 31 14.02 33.27 8.88
CA TYR A 31 13.85 32.58 7.62
C TYR A 31 14.47 31.18 7.66
N THR A 32 15.72 31.06 8.10
CA THR A 32 16.40 29.76 8.25
C THR A 32 15.69 28.84 9.24
N GLN A 33 15.24 29.37 10.38
CA GLN A 33 14.44 28.61 11.34
C GLN A 33 13.10 28.16 10.75
N SER A 34 12.45 29.01 9.94
CA SER A 34 11.21 28.65 9.25
C SER A 34 11.41 27.54 8.21
N LEU A 35 12.51 27.59 7.44
CA LEU A 35 12.85 26.53 6.49
C LEU A 35 13.09 25.20 7.20
N GLN A 36 13.91 25.19 8.24
CA GLN A 36 14.19 23.98 9.01
C GLN A 36 12.92 23.37 9.61
N HIS A 37 12.02 24.20 10.15
CA HIS A 37 10.73 23.71 10.65
C HIS A 37 9.90 23.09 9.52
N LYS A 38 9.82 23.74 8.36
CA LYS A 38 9.05 23.22 7.21
C LYS A 38 9.63 21.92 6.69
N GLU A 39 10.95 21.81 6.58
CA GLU A 39 11.64 20.58 6.19
C GLU A 39 11.34 19.45 7.17
N ALA A 40 11.44 19.70 8.47
CA ALA A 40 11.09 18.71 9.50
C ALA A 40 9.61 18.27 9.39
N THR A 41 8.70 19.22 9.17
CA THR A 41 7.26 18.91 9.01
C THR A 41 7.01 18.09 7.74
N LEU A 42 7.69 18.41 6.63
CA LEU A 42 7.58 17.63 5.39
C LEU A 42 8.09 16.21 5.59
N ALA A 43 9.24 16.02 6.25
CA ALA A 43 9.77 14.71 6.55
C ALA A 43 8.82 13.87 7.42
N GLU A 44 8.17 14.48 8.43
CA GLU A 44 7.15 13.81 9.25
C GLU A 44 5.91 13.42 8.44
N LEU A 45 5.44 14.30 7.55
CA LEU A 45 4.29 14.02 6.70
C LEU A 45 4.60 12.94 5.66
N ASP A 46 5.79 12.99 5.05
CA ASP A 46 6.26 11.97 4.11
C ASP A 46 6.33 10.60 4.80
N ALA A 47 6.90 10.53 6.00
CA ALA A 47 6.92 9.29 6.78
C ALA A 47 5.51 8.79 7.14
N ARG A 48 4.55 9.70 7.35
CA ARG A 48 3.16 9.36 7.73
C ARG A 48 2.29 8.90 6.56
N TYR A 49 2.40 9.55 5.40
CA TYR A 49 1.54 9.29 4.24
C TYR A 49 2.18 8.36 3.22
N TYR A 50 3.52 8.35 3.13
CA TYR A 50 4.28 7.54 2.18
C TYR A 50 5.37 6.75 2.92
N PRO A 51 5.00 5.77 3.78
CA PRO A 51 5.98 4.93 4.44
C PRO A 51 6.77 4.13 3.38
N VAL A 52 8.03 4.52 3.18
CA VAL A 52 8.95 3.81 2.30
C VAL A 52 9.26 2.47 2.97
N ALA A 53 8.79 1.38 2.36
CA ALA A 53 9.14 0.04 2.83
C ALA A 53 10.67 -0.14 2.79
N PRO A 54 11.28 -0.74 3.82
CA PRO A 54 12.71 -1.01 3.79
C PRO A 54 13.03 -1.94 2.61
N LEU A 55 14.20 -1.73 2.02
CA LEU A 55 14.73 -2.61 0.97
C LEU A 55 14.82 -4.03 1.51
N GLN A 56 14.04 -4.94 0.94
CA GLN A 56 14.11 -6.36 1.30
C GLN A 56 15.33 -6.98 0.63
N THR A 57 16.34 -7.32 1.43
CA THR A 57 17.48 -8.12 0.99
C THR A 57 17.12 -9.60 1.06
N ILE A 58 17.11 -10.27 -0.07
CA ILE A 58 16.92 -11.72 -0.15
C ILE A 58 18.24 -12.39 0.20
N SER A 59 18.24 -13.36 1.12
CA SER A 59 19.45 -14.09 1.48
C SER A 59 19.90 -15.00 0.34
N GLU A 60 21.21 -15.25 0.24
CA GLU A 60 21.76 -16.14 -0.80
C GLU A 60 21.12 -17.54 -0.74
N GLU A 61 20.89 -18.07 0.47
CA GLU A 61 20.24 -19.38 0.66
C GLU A 61 18.80 -19.42 0.12
N THR A 62 18.04 -18.34 0.30
CA THR A 62 16.65 -18.29 -0.19
C THR A 62 16.62 -18.16 -1.71
N LEU A 63 17.56 -17.40 -2.27
CA LEU A 63 17.75 -17.29 -3.71
C LEU A 63 18.15 -18.64 -4.33
N GLN A 64 19.13 -19.33 -3.75
CA GLN A 64 19.57 -20.66 -4.19
C GLN A 64 18.45 -21.69 -4.14
N LYS A 65 17.66 -21.74 -3.05
CA LYS A 65 16.48 -22.62 -2.94
C LYS A 65 15.44 -22.34 -4.03
N SER A 66 15.27 -21.06 -4.39
CA SER A 66 14.36 -20.65 -5.47
C SER A 66 14.85 -21.12 -6.83
N VAL A 67 16.14 -20.90 -7.14
CA VAL A 67 16.78 -21.36 -8.38
C VAL A 67 16.69 -22.88 -8.50
N GLN A 68 17.03 -23.62 -7.45
CA GLN A 68 16.96 -25.07 -7.42
C GLN A 68 15.54 -25.59 -7.71
N ARG A 69 14.51 -24.97 -7.10
CA ARG A 69 13.11 -25.34 -7.36
C ARG A 69 12.67 -25.03 -8.78
N GLN A 70 13.09 -23.89 -9.34
CA GLN A 70 12.60 -23.43 -10.64
C GLN A 70 13.33 -24.09 -11.80
N VAL A 71 14.62 -24.36 -11.65
CA VAL A 71 15.47 -24.87 -12.73
C VAL A 71 15.68 -26.36 -12.56
N ASP A 72 16.24 -26.81 -11.44
CA ASP A 72 16.67 -28.20 -11.31
C ASP A 72 15.49 -29.17 -11.29
N VAL A 73 14.46 -28.87 -10.49
CA VAL A 73 13.25 -29.71 -10.41
C VAL A 73 12.49 -29.71 -11.74
N GLU A 74 12.47 -28.59 -12.47
CA GLU A 74 11.81 -28.48 -13.77
C GLU A 74 12.57 -29.28 -14.84
N MET A 75 13.89 -29.17 -14.85
CA MET A 75 14.77 -29.90 -15.74
C MET A 75 14.73 -31.40 -15.46
N GLU A 76 14.71 -31.82 -14.21
CA GLU A 76 14.51 -33.24 -13.83
C GLU A 76 13.16 -33.75 -14.32
N ARG A 77 12.07 -33.00 -14.12
CA ARG A 77 10.75 -33.38 -14.64
C ARG A 77 10.72 -33.47 -16.17
N ARG A 78 11.42 -32.58 -16.88
CA ARG A 78 11.57 -32.67 -18.34
C ARG A 78 12.37 -33.90 -18.75
N GLN A 79 13.46 -34.19 -18.04
CA GLN A 79 14.27 -35.37 -18.33
C GLN A 79 13.52 -36.67 -18.06
N GLN A 80 12.79 -36.76 -16.94
CA GLN A 80 11.94 -37.91 -16.63
C GLN A 80 10.88 -38.14 -17.71
N ARG A 81 10.15 -37.09 -18.12
CA ARG A 81 9.19 -37.19 -19.23
C ARG A 81 9.83 -37.66 -20.54
N ARG A 82 11.03 -37.18 -20.88
CA ARG A 82 11.74 -37.66 -22.07
C ARG A 82 12.10 -39.14 -21.94
N ARG A 83 12.65 -39.56 -20.80
CA ARG A 83 12.98 -40.97 -20.54
C ARG A 83 11.75 -41.88 -20.60
N GLU A 84 10.62 -41.43 -20.08
CA GLU A 84 9.35 -42.16 -20.15
C GLU A 84 8.86 -42.28 -21.60
N MET A 85 8.92 -41.20 -22.37
CA MET A 85 8.56 -41.21 -23.80
C MET A 85 9.48 -42.13 -24.60
N ASP A 86 10.79 -42.08 -24.36
CA ASP A 86 11.77 -42.95 -25.02
C ASP A 86 11.55 -44.42 -24.64
N ALA A 87 11.27 -44.71 -23.36
CA ALA A 87 10.96 -46.06 -22.90
C ALA A 87 9.65 -46.59 -23.52
N MET A 88 8.63 -45.74 -23.65
CA MET A 88 7.37 -46.07 -24.32
C MET A 88 7.59 -46.32 -25.82
N ALA A 89 8.39 -45.48 -26.49
CA ALA A 89 8.70 -45.62 -27.90
C ALA A 89 9.51 -46.91 -28.18
N VAL A 90 10.50 -47.22 -27.34
CA VAL A 90 11.28 -48.46 -27.43
C VAL A 90 10.39 -49.68 -27.14
N GLY A 91 9.54 -49.62 -26.12
CA GLY A 91 8.58 -50.68 -25.80
C GLY A 91 7.53 -50.88 -26.90
N GLU A 92 7.11 -49.81 -27.57
CA GLU A 92 6.25 -49.87 -28.75
C GLU A 92 6.98 -50.44 -29.97
N ALA A 93 8.28 -50.16 -30.14
CA ALA A 93 9.08 -50.70 -31.23
C ALA A 93 9.49 -52.17 -31.03
N THR A 94 9.66 -52.63 -29.80
CA THR A 94 10.22 -53.96 -29.47
C THR A 94 9.20 -54.96 -28.89
N GLY A 95 8.01 -54.50 -28.48
CA GLY A 95 6.98 -55.36 -27.90
C GLY A 95 6.04 -56.02 -28.93
N PRO A 96 5.39 -57.14 -28.60
CA PRO A 96 4.42 -57.82 -29.47
C PRO A 96 3.13 -57.00 -29.74
N ALA A 97 3.01 -55.81 -29.14
CA ALA A 97 1.90 -54.86 -29.33
C ALA A 97 2.22 -53.71 -30.32
N ALA A 98 3.40 -53.68 -30.94
CA ALA A 98 3.84 -52.67 -31.92
C ALA A 98 2.82 -52.43 -33.06
N GLY A 99 2.09 -53.49 -33.45
CA GLY A 99 1.04 -53.40 -34.47
C GLY A 99 -0.33 -52.92 -33.96
N ARG A 100 -0.62 -52.98 -32.64
CA ARG A 100 -1.96 -52.67 -32.09
C ARG A 100 -2.12 -51.22 -31.62
N ARG A 101 -1.06 -50.54 -31.17
CA ARG A 101 -1.13 -49.15 -30.69
C ARG A 101 -0.83 -48.09 -31.76
N SER A 102 0.02 -48.38 -32.75
CA SER A 102 0.16 -47.54 -33.95
C SER A 102 -1.13 -47.45 -34.79
N ALA A 103 -2.08 -48.37 -34.58
CA ALA A 103 -3.44 -48.28 -35.11
C ALA A 103 -4.35 -47.31 -34.31
N ALA A 104 -4.03 -47.01 -33.04
CA ALA A 104 -4.79 -46.09 -32.21
C ALA A 104 -4.47 -44.61 -32.51
N SER A 105 -3.23 -44.29 -32.90
CA SER A 105 -2.85 -42.93 -33.34
C SER A 105 -3.41 -42.55 -34.72
N LYS A 106 -3.97 -43.53 -35.46
CA LYS A 106 -4.66 -43.34 -36.75
C LYS A 106 -6.18 -43.46 -36.65
N LYS A 107 -6.77 -43.50 -35.44
CA LYS A 107 -8.23 -43.37 -35.30
C LYS A 107 -8.62 -41.94 -35.67
N LYS A 108 -9.02 -41.76 -36.93
CA LYS A 108 -9.76 -40.58 -37.36
C LYS A 108 -11.07 -40.59 -36.56
N PHE A 109 -11.25 -39.60 -35.69
CA PHE A 109 -12.50 -39.41 -34.98
C PHE A 109 -13.65 -39.32 -35.98
N SER A 110 -14.76 -39.98 -35.68
CA SER A 110 -15.96 -39.79 -36.48
C SER A 110 -16.46 -38.34 -36.32
N PRO A 111 -17.15 -37.78 -37.32
CA PRO A 111 -17.72 -36.43 -37.19
C PRO A 111 -18.66 -36.31 -35.98
N GLU A 112 -19.35 -37.38 -35.61
CA GLU A 112 -20.23 -37.43 -34.42
C GLU A 112 -19.41 -37.39 -33.11
N GLU A 113 -18.27 -38.07 -33.06
CA GLU A 113 -17.35 -38.02 -31.91
C GLU A 113 -16.72 -36.63 -31.75
N THR A 114 -16.44 -35.94 -32.87
CA THR A 114 -15.97 -34.56 -32.82
C THR A 114 -17.05 -33.61 -32.33
N ASP A 115 -18.29 -33.75 -32.81
CA ASP A 115 -19.40 -32.89 -32.41
C ASP A 115 -19.74 -33.05 -30.92
N THR A 116 -19.75 -34.28 -30.43
CA THR A 116 -19.97 -34.58 -29.00
C THR A 116 -18.84 -34.02 -28.14
N SER A 117 -17.59 -34.12 -28.60
CA SER A 117 -16.44 -33.54 -27.90
C SER A 117 -16.50 -32.01 -27.84
N VAL A 118 -16.87 -31.35 -28.95
CA VAL A 118 -17.01 -29.90 -29.02
C VAL A 118 -18.15 -29.42 -28.13
N ARG A 119 -19.31 -30.09 -28.16
CA ARG A 119 -20.44 -29.77 -27.28
C ARG A 119 -20.05 -29.88 -25.81
N ARG A 120 -19.39 -30.98 -25.42
CA ARG A 120 -18.92 -31.16 -24.05
C ARG A 120 -17.95 -30.06 -23.61
N LEU A 121 -16.96 -29.73 -24.44
CA LEU A 121 -16.01 -28.65 -24.16
C LEU A 121 -16.70 -27.29 -24.02
N TYR A 122 -17.68 -27.02 -24.89
CA TYR A 122 -18.46 -25.80 -24.82
C TYR A 122 -19.28 -25.70 -23.52
N ASP A 123 -19.94 -26.79 -23.13
CA ASP A 123 -20.74 -26.83 -21.91
C ASP A 123 -19.88 -26.72 -20.65
N GLU A 124 -18.73 -27.41 -20.62
CA GLU A 124 -17.75 -27.34 -19.53
C GLU A 124 -17.19 -25.91 -19.38
N THR A 125 -16.83 -25.26 -20.50
CA THR A 125 -16.30 -23.89 -20.47
C THR A 125 -17.35 -22.87 -20.04
N LEU A 126 -18.61 -23.03 -20.47
CA LEU A 126 -19.71 -22.22 -19.97
C LEU A 126 -19.95 -22.40 -18.48
N ALA A 127 -19.92 -23.64 -17.98
CA ALA A 127 -20.06 -23.92 -16.56
C ALA A 127 -18.93 -23.26 -15.75
N GLN A 128 -17.68 -23.41 -16.19
CA GLN A 128 -16.54 -22.76 -15.53
C GLN A 128 -16.64 -21.23 -15.56
N LYS A 129 -17.08 -20.64 -16.66
CA LYS A 129 -17.27 -19.18 -16.76
C LYS A 129 -18.34 -18.70 -15.79
N LYS A 130 -19.46 -19.43 -15.66
CA LYS A 130 -20.53 -19.11 -14.71
C LYS A 130 -20.04 -19.18 -13.26
N LEU A 131 -19.27 -20.20 -12.90
CA LEU A 131 -18.68 -20.33 -11.57
C LEU A 131 -17.74 -19.16 -11.25
N LYS A 132 -16.81 -18.85 -12.15
CA LYS A 132 -15.89 -17.71 -11.98
C LYS A 132 -16.61 -16.37 -11.88
N MET A 133 -17.68 -16.18 -12.66
CA MET A 133 -18.52 -14.98 -12.56
C MET A 133 -19.18 -14.88 -11.18
N ALA A 134 -19.74 -15.97 -10.66
CA ALA A 134 -20.35 -15.99 -9.33
C ALA A 134 -19.33 -15.74 -8.21
N GLU A 135 -18.13 -16.31 -8.32
CA GLU A 135 -17.03 -16.04 -7.40
C GLU A 135 -16.59 -14.57 -7.44
N SER A 136 -16.45 -14.00 -8.65
CA SER A 136 -16.09 -12.60 -8.81
C SER A 136 -17.16 -11.65 -8.26
N ALA A 137 -18.45 -11.96 -8.45
CA ALA A 137 -19.55 -11.21 -7.86
C ALA A 137 -19.44 -11.27 -6.34
N ARG A 138 -19.31 -12.47 -5.74
CA ARG A 138 -19.14 -12.58 -4.29
C ARG A 138 -17.94 -11.80 -3.72
N LEU A 139 -16.83 -11.70 -4.46
CA LEU A 139 -15.62 -11.03 -3.99
C LEU A 139 -15.64 -9.51 -4.17
N TYR A 140 -16.23 -9.03 -5.26
CA TYR A 140 -16.12 -7.63 -5.68
C TYR A 140 -17.45 -6.89 -5.73
N GLU A 141 -18.57 -7.60 -5.62
CA GLU A 141 -19.86 -6.96 -5.47
C GLU A 141 -19.91 -6.26 -4.11
N PHE A 142 -20.24 -4.98 -4.15
CA PHE A 142 -20.34 -4.17 -2.96
C PHE A 142 -21.57 -4.62 -2.16
N HIS A 143 -21.35 -5.30 -1.04
CA HIS A 143 -22.40 -5.70 -0.11
C HIS A 143 -22.56 -4.62 0.98
N PRO A 144 -23.54 -3.69 0.84
CA PRO A 144 -23.72 -2.60 1.81
C PRO A 144 -24.13 -3.09 3.21
N GLU A 145 -24.66 -4.31 3.31
CA GLU A 145 -25.09 -4.91 4.58
C GLU A 145 -23.91 -5.41 5.45
N ASP A 146 -22.77 -5.73 4.83
CA ASP A 146 -21.56 -6.19 5.53
C ASP A 146 -20.75 -5.02 6.12
N ILE A 147 -21.02 -3.79 5.67
CA ILE A 147 -20.41 -2.59 6.22
C ILE A 147 -21.18 -2.20 7.48
N LYS A 148 -20.87 -2.89 8.58
CA LYS A 148 -21.29 -2.46 9.92
C LYS A 148 -20.70 -1.08 10.17
N SER A 149 -21.51 -0.04 9.98
CA SER A 149 -21.04 1.33 10.15
C SER A 149 -20.55 1.52 11.58
N THR A 150 -19.25 1.72 11.75
CA THR A 150 -18.59 2.13 13.01
C THR A 150 -18.87 3.61 13.33
N LYS A 151 -20.06 4.09 12.96
CA LYS A 151 -20.51 5.40 13.41
C LYS A 151 -20.77 5.29 14.91
N MET A 152 -19.94 5.99 15.69
CA MET A 152 -20.14 6.14 17.12
C MET A 152 -21.57 6.60 17.37
N SER A 153 -22.24 6.00 18.37
CA SER A 153 -23.58 6.41 18.74
C SER A 153 -23.56 7.89 19.14
N LYS A 154 -24.66 8.60 18.88
CA LYS A 154 -24.79 10.02 19.23
C LYS A 154 -24.52 10.27 20.72
N ALA A 155 -24.87 9.30 21.57
CA ALA A 155 -24.59 9.32 23.01
C ALA A 155 -23.08 9.24 23.32
N ALA A 156 -22.33 8.33 22.68
CA ALA A 156 -20.89 8.20 22.89
C ALA A 156 -20.12 9.46 22.43
N LEU A 157 -20.56 10.08 21.33
CA LEU A 157 -20.04 11.37 20.87
C LEU A 157 -20.27 12.47 21.90
N GLN A 158 -21.49 12.56 22.45
CA GLN A 158 -21.83 13.57 23.45
C GLN A 158 -21.02 13.39 24.74
N GLU A 159 -20.79 12.16 25.20
CA GLU A 159 -19.96 11.87 26.36
C GLU A 159 -18.49 12.27 26.14
N SER A 160 -17.94 12.01 24.96
CA SER A 160 -16.58 12.43 24.59
C SER A 160 -16.43 13.95 24.62
N VAL A 161 -17.39 14.67 24.02
CA VAL A 161 -17.42 16.14 24.02
C VAL A 161 -17.51 16.67 25.45
N ASN A 162 -18.40 16.11 26.28
CA ASN A 162 -18.56 16.51 27.68
C ASN A 162 -17.30 16.25 28.52
N ARG A 163 -16.49 15.25 28.16
CA ARG A 163 -15.21 14.97 28.81
C ARG A 163 -14.14 15.99 28.43
N MET A 164 -14.14 16.41 27.16
CA MET A 164 -13.18 17.41 26.66
C MET A 164 -13.54 18.84 27.04
N SER A 165 -14.82 19.15 27.23
CA SER A 165 -15.30 20.50 27.57
C SER A 165 -15.07 20.89 29.03
N LYS A 166 -14.74 19.94 29.91
CA LYS A 166 -14.46 20.22 31.32
C LYS A 166 -13.00 20.62 31.50
N PRO A 167 -12.70 21.77 32.13
CA PRO A 167 -11.32 22.18 32.40
C PRO A 167 -10.65 21.14 33.30
N LYS A 168 -9.43 20.71 32.93
CA LYS A 168 -8.68 19.66 33.63
C LYS A 168 -8.24 20.05 35.05
N LYS A 169 -8.20 21.35 35.33
CA LYS A 169 -7.79 21.92 36.63
C LYS A 169 -8.72 23.08 36.97
N THR A 170 -9.38 23.01 38.11
CA THR A 170 -10.34 24.01 38.61
C THR A 170 -9.77 24.89 39.71
N GLU A 171 -8.68 24.46 40.35
CA GLU A 171 -8.01 25.18 41.42
C GLU A 171 -6.58 25.53 41.00
N PHE A 172 -6.26 26.82 41.05
CA PHE A 172 -4.93 27.33 40.74
C PHE A 172 -4.31 27.90 42.02
N THR A 173 -3.03 27.60 42.24
CA THR A 173 -2.28 28.21 43.34
C THR A 173 -1.83 29.61 42.97
N ILE A 174 -1.64 30.48 43.97
CA ILE A 174 -1.22 31.88 43.77
C ILE A 174 0.10 31.97 42.98
N ALA A 175 1.02 31.01 43.19
CA ALA A 175 2.27 30.92 42.44
C ALA A 175 2.06 30.62 40.94
N GLU A 176 1.07 29.80 40.59
CA GLU A 176 0.72 29.50 39.20
C GLU A 176 0.06 30.70 38.52
N VAL A 177 -0.78 31.42 39.25
CA VAL A 177 -1.40 32.67 38.78
C VAL A 177 -0.34 33.73 38.53
N ASN A 178 0.58 33.94 39.48
CA ASN A 178 1.68 34.90 39.33
C ASN A 178 2.59 34.56 38.15
N LYS A 179 2.83 33.26 37.90
CA LYS A 179 3.59 32.79 36.73
C LYS A 179 2.91 33.10 35.40
N ILE A 180 1.57 33.04 35.33
CA ILE A 180 0.81 33.39 34.13
C ILE A 180 0.84 34.90 33.89
N TYR A 181 0.79 35.70 34.95
CA TYR A 181 0.77 37.17 34.88
C TYR A 181 2.15 37.83 34.94
N GLY A 182 3.23 37.05 35.08
CA GLY A 182 4.61 37.55 35.13
C GLY A 182 4.93 38.41 36.34
N LEU A 183 4.25 38.16 37.47
CA LEU A 183 4.42 38.86 38.76
C LEU A 183 5.36 38.10 39.71
#